data_AF-A0A5C6E7D5-F1
#
_entry.id   AF-A0A5C6E7D5-F1
#
_cell.length_a   1.000
_cell.length_b   1.000
_cell.length_c   1.000
_cell.angle_alpha   90.00
_cell.angle_beta   90.00
_cell.angle_gamma   90.00
#
_symmetry.space_group_name_H-M   'P 1'
#
loop_
_entity.id
_entity.type
_entity.pdbx_description
1 polymer ?
#
loop_
_entity_poly.entity_id
_entity_poly.type
_entity_poly.pdbx_seq_one_letter_code
_entity_poly.pdbx_strand_id
1 'polypeptide(L)'
;MKFFCFALLACLNTVMVLAEDPLPSWKEAPAKQSIIDFVQNVTTQGSDSFVPVAERIAVFDNDGTLWCEAPLPNQAVFVLDEIKRLLPEHPEWKQDPAVAALLGGDLAALKSDQYAGLIKLIALTHTGMSPDEYTERVDRWLETARHPRFGCSYTEVIYQPMLELLDYLRANKFETWIVSGGGQEFMRVFAEGTYGIPPQQIIGSHARMKYELVAGKPTLTKTIDTLFVDDKEGKPVAIAEFIGRRPIACFGNSDGDQAMLEYTTIDNPRPSFGLLVHHTDADREYAYDSNPPSSGKLTTALEAAPQRDWVVVDMKKDWNVVFPADGKKENPDNDRSKLLGSWLVEDINHHGVMDIAQTTVQFGDNGKVSGSTCVNRYSGSVQIKNGNLKFGPLATTRRAGPPAMMDQEQRFLRAMESVAAYEFGEPDIVYFLNRNGERTMKLSKQ
;
A
#
# COMPACT_ATOMS: atom_id res chain seq x y z
N MET A 1 -28.83 67.80 -26.21
CA MET A 1 -28.70 66.39 -25.80
C MET A 1 -27.23 65.99 -25.86
N LYS A 2 -26.57 65.81 -24.71
CA LYS A 2 -25.18 65.36 -24.61
C LYS A 2 -25.19 63.82 -24.53
N PHE A 3 -24.52 63.15 -25.47
CA PHE A 3 -24.27 61.71 -25.40
C PHE A 3 -23.11 61.46 -24.44
N PHE A 4 -23.35 60.67 -23.38
CA PHE A 4 -22.32 60.16 -22.49
C PHE A 4 -22.00 58.71 -22.91
N CYS A 5 -20.80 58.48 -23.44
CA CYS A 5 -20.27 57.13 -23.62
C CYS A 5 -19.78 56.61 -22.26
N PHE A 6 -20.41 55.56 -21.74
CA PHE A 6 -19.84 54.75 -20.66
C PHE A 6 -18.92 53.70 -21.28
N ALA A 7 -17.61 53.83 -21.06
CA ALA A 7 -16.65 52.76 -21.29
C ALA A 7 -16.70 51.81 -20.09
N LEU A 8 -17.18 50.59 -20.31
CA LEU A 8 -17.17 49.52 -19.31
C LEU A 8 -15.75 48.89 -19.30
N LEU A 9 -14.96 49.19 -18.28
CA LEU A 9 -13.68 48.51 -18.04
C LEU A 9 -13.99 47.14 -17.42
N ALA A 10 -13.86 46.06 -18.20
CA ALA A 10 -13.91 44.71 -17.69
C ALA A 10 -12.55 44.35 -17.08
N CYS A 11 -12.44 44.41 -15.74
CA CYS A 11 -11.30 43.83 -15.03
C CYS A 11 -11.43 42.30 -15.07
N LEU A 12 -10.64 41.63 -15.92
CA LEU A 12 -10.42 40.19 -15.79
C LEU A 12 -9.62 39.94 -14.50
N ASN A 13 -10.29 39.42 -13.47
CA ASN A 13 -9.62 38.80 -12.34
C ASN A 13 -9.10 37.44 -12.79
N THR A 14 -7.83 37.38 -13.17
CA THR A 14 -7.11 36.11 -13.36
C THR A 14 -6.93 35.49 -11.99
N VAL A 15 -7.74 34.48 -11.65
CA VAL A 15 -7.49 33.63 -10.49
C VAL A 15 -6.27 32.77 -10.84
N MET A 16 -5.10 33.11 -10.28
CA MET A 16 -3.97 32.20 -10.27
C MET A 16 -4.33 31.01 -9.37
N VAL A 17 -4.68 29.89 -9.99
CA VAL A 17 -4.67 28.59 -9.32
C VAL A 17 -3.20 28.26 -9.11
N LEU A 18 -2.71 28.38 -7.86
CA LEU A 18 -1.42 27.79 -7.49
C LEU A 18 -1.56 26.28 -7.69
N ALA A 19 -0.65 25.70 -8.48
CA ALA A 19 -0.55 24.25 -8.56
C ALA A 19 -0.23 23.72 -7.16
N GLU A 20 -1.00 22.75 -6.70
CA GLU A 20 -0.77 22.06 -5.44
C GLU A 20 0.60 21.39 -5.49
N ASP A 21 1.40 21.56 -4.42
CA ASP A 21 2.73 20.94 -4.31
C ASP A 21 2.58 19.42 -4.33
N PRO A 22 3.11 18.71 -5.35
CA PRO A 22 2.93 17.27 -5.46
C PRO A 22 3.72 16.46 -4.43
N LEU A 23 4.70 17.08 -3.75
CA LEU A 23 5.64 16.42 -2.85
C LEU A 23 5.82 17.25 -1.54
N PRO A 24 4.76 17.47 -0.75
CA PRO A 24 4.77 18.41 0.38
C PRO A 24 5.65 17.98 1.56
N SER A 25 5.89 16.68 1.73
CA SER A 25 6.79 16.15 2.77
C SER A 25 8.26 16.17 2.36
N TRP A 26 8.56 16.52 1.11
CA TRP A 26 9.91 16.78 0.64
C TRP A 26 10.27 18.26 0.83
N LYS A 27 11.45 18.53 1.38
CA LYS A 27 11.99 19.90 1.46
C LYS A 27 12.29 20.42 0.06
N GLU A 28 12.25 21.74 -0.07
CA GLU A 28 12.73 22.47 -1.26
C GLU A 28 14.25 22.32 -1.39
N ALA A 29 14.66 21.15 -1.91
CA ALA A 29 16.03 20.68 -2.03
C ALA A 29 16.24 20.05 -3.41
N PRO A 30 17.50 19.91 -3.88
CA PRO A 30 17.80 19.37 -5.20
C PRO A 30 17.11 18.03 -5.51
N ALA A 31 16.98 17.13 -4.53
CA ALA A 31 16.31 15.84 -4.73
C ALA A 31 14.83 15.98 -5.15
N LYS A 32 14.06 16.84 -4.46
CA LYS A 32 12.66 17.13 -4.82
C LYS A 32 12.56 17.68 -6.24
N GLN A 33 13.43 18.66 -6.55
CA GLN A 33 13.42 19.29 -7.86
C GLN A 33 13.76 18.30 -8.97
N SER A 34 14.76 17.43 -8.78
CA SER A 34 15.13 16.42 -9.78
C SER A 34 14.02 15.42 -10.07
N ILE A 35 13.21 15.04 -9.07
CA ILE A 35 12.03 14.19 -9.26
C ILE A 35 10.99 14.93 -10.13
N ILE A 36 10.65 16.16 -9.77
CA ILE A 36 9.65 16.96 -10.49
C ILE A 36 10.09 17.22 -11.92
N ASP A 37 11.34 17.62 -12.13
CA ASP A 37 11.91 17.89 -13.46
C ASP A 37 11.88 16.64 -14.32
N PHE A 38 12.29 15.48 -13.79
CA PHE A 38 12.24 14.22 -14.52
C PHE A 38 10.82 13.89 -14.98
N VAL A 39 9.86 13.91 -14.05
CA VAL A 39 8.46 13.57 -14.36
C VAL A 39 7.87 14.55 -15.38
N GLN A 40 8.09 15.86 -15.21
CA GLN A 40 7.62 16.86 -16.17
C GLN A 40 8.24 16.65 -17.56
N ASN A 41 9.55 16.40 -17.63
CA ASN A 41 10.27 16.21 -18.90
C ASN A 41 9.75 15.02 -19.71
N VAL A 42 9.45 13.90 -19.04
CA VAL A 42 9.00 12.67 -19.72
C VAL A 42 7.49 12.60 -19.94
N THR A 43 6.70 13.50 -19.35
CA THR A 43 5.24 13.48 -19.47
C THR A 43 4.65 14.65 -20.24
N THR A 44 5.38 15.75 -20.42
CA THR A 44 4.93 16.92 -21.18
C THR A 44 4.81 16.60 -22.67
N GLN A 45 3.61 16.71 -23.23
CA GLN A 45 3.38 16.47 -24.66
C GLN A 45 4.20 17.44 -25.52
N GLY A 46 4.87 16.90 -26.53
CA GLY A 46 5.74 17.68 -27.42
C GLY A 46 7.16 17.91 -26.89
N SER A 47 7.50 17.44 -25.68
CA SER A 47 8.87 17.37 -25.20
C SER A 47 9.68 16.35 -26.02
N ASP A 48 10.95 16.67 -26.33
CA ASP A 48 11.89 15.72 -26.95
C ASP A 48 12.14 14.49 -26.06
N SER A 49 11.95 14.65 -24.75
CA SER A 49 12.08 13.61 -23.73
C SER A 49 10.78 12.85 -23.47
N PHE A 50 9.70 13.14 -24.19
CA PHE A 50 8.38 12.54 -23.94
C PHE A 50 8.42 11.01 -24.05
N VAL A 51 7.88 10.34 -23.03
CA VAL A 51 7.73 8.89 -22.99
C VAL A 51 6.24 8.53 -23.07
N PRO A 52 5.82 7.62 -23.98
CA PRO A 52 4.45 7.12 -24.04
C PRO A 52 4.00 6.48 -22.72
N VAL A 53 2.72 6.61 -22.37
CA VAL A 53 2.17 6.10 -21.09
C VAL A 53 2.52 4.63 -20.83
N ALA A 54 2.43 3.78 -21.85
CA ALA A 54 2.74 2.34 -21.75
C ALA A 54 4.22 2.00 -21.48
N GLU A 55 5.11 3.00 -21.48
CA GLU A 55 6.54 2.85 -21.19
C GLU A 55 6.96 3.58 -19.90
N ARG A 56 6.02 4.22 -19.20
CA ARG A 56 6.26 4.94 -17.94
C ARG A 56 6.26 3.97 -16.77
N ILE A 57 7.33 3.20 -16.64
CA ILE A 57 7.47 2.21 -15.56
C ILE A 57 8.46 2.73 -14.53
N ALA A 58 8.03 2.75 -13.27
CA ALA A 58 8.84 3.07 -12.11
C ALA A 58 8.94 1.83 -11.20
N VAL A 59 10.15 1.45 -10.79
CA VAL A 59 10.42 0.32 -9.90
C VAL A 59 10.97 0.81 -8.56
N PHE A 60 10.53 0.18 -7.49
CA PHE A 60 10.88 0.50 -6.10
C PHE A 60 11.33 -0.75 -5.39
N ASP A 61 12.42 -0.69 -4.62
CA ASP A 61 12.55 -1.63 -3.49
C ASP A 61 11.48 -1.31 -2.42
N ASN A 62 11.28 -2.22 -1.47
CA ASN A 62 10.37 -2.07 -0.36
C ASN A 62 11.10 -1.79 0.95
N ASP A 63 11.86 -2.77 1.46
CA ASP A 63 12.63 -2.67 2.71
C ASP A 63 13.65 -1.52 2.60
N GLY A 64 13.60 -0.54 3.51
CA GLY A 64 14.49 0.63 3.52
C GLY A 64 14.22 1.68 2.42
N THR A 65 13.32 1.39 1.47
CA THR A 65 12.95 2.33 0.39
C THR A 65 11.53 2.86 0.51
N LEU A 66 10.55 2.02 0.86
CA LEU A 66 9.15 2.42 1.09
C LEU A 66 8.74 2.35 2.57
N TRP A 67 9.46 1.57 3.38
CA TRP A 67 9.26 1.47 4.83
C TRP A 67 10.54 1.16 5.60
N CYS A 68 10.47 1.33 6.92
CA CYS A 68 11.55 1.01 7.85
C CYS A 68 11.90 -0.49 7.80
N GLU A 69 13.19 -0.80 7.57
CA GLU A 69 13.75 -2.15 7.63
C GLU A 69 14.61 -2.41 8.88
N ALA A 70 14.87 -1.38 9.69
CA ALA A 70 15.65 -1.50 10.91
C ALA A 70 14.72 -1.77 12.12
N PRO A 71 15.13 -2.58 13.11
CA PRO A 71 16.44 -3.22 13.25
C PRO A 71 16.56 -4.53 12.46
N LEU A 72 15.47 -5.09 11.97
CA LEU A 72 15.39 -6.32 11.16
C LEU A 72 14.31 -6.13 10.08
N PRO A 73 14.51 -6.62 8.85
CA PRO A 73 13.47 -6.64 7.83
C PRO A 73 12.17 -7.20 8.37
N ASN A 74 11.05 -6.58 8.01
CA ASN A 74 9.75 -6.89 8.62
C ASN A 74 9.32 -8.34 8.35
N GLN A 75 9.68 -8.90 7.19
CA GLN A 75 9.44 -10.31 6.93
C GLN A 75 10.30 -11.25 7.79
N ALA A 76 11.54 -10.86 8.13
CA ALA A 76 12.36 -11.64 9.06
C ALA A 76 11.75 -11.65 10.46
N VAL A 77 11.14 -10.54 10.89
CA VAL A 77 10.38 -10.49 12.14
C VAL A 77 9.14 -11.38 12.08
N PHE A 78 8.39 -11.36 10.97
CA PHE A 78 7.27 -12.27 10.76
C PHE A 78 7.68 -13.75 10.88
N VAL A 79 8.78 -14.15 10.21
CA VAL A 79 9.31 -15.52 10.29
C VAL A 79 9.76 -15.86 11.71
N LEU A 80 10.40 -14.93 12.42
CA LEU A 80 10.78 -15.08 13.82
C LEU A 80 9.57 -15.36 14.72
N ASP A 81 8.48 -14.61 14.54
CA ASP A 81 7.28 -14.77 15.35
C ASP A 81 6.50 -16.04 14.98
N GLU A 82 6.48 -16.46 13.71
CA GLU A 82 5.94 -17.76 13.31
C GLU A 82 6.74 -18.92 13.89
N ILE A 83 8.07 -18.84 13.90
CA ILE A 83 8.92 -19.84 14.58
C ILE A 83 8.58 -19.91 16.06
N LYS A 84 8.48 -18.77 16.76
CA LYS A 84 8.10 -18.75 18.18
C LYS A 84 6.71 -19.35 18.42
N ARG A 85 5.74 -19.06 17.54
CA ARG A 85 4.38 -19.58 17.63
C ARG A 85 4.33 -21.09 17.45
N LEU A 86 5.14 -21.64 16.54
CA LEU A 86 5.19 -23.07 16.21
C LEU A 86 6.11 -23.88 17.13
N LEU A 87 7.04 -23.24 17.84
CA LEU A 87 8.02 -23.88 18.71
C LEU A 87 7.42 -24.82 19.79
N PRO A 88 6.24 -24.53 20.40
CA PRO A 88 5.60 -25.47 21.33
C PRO A 88 5.18 -26.79 20.69
N GLU A 89 4.84 -26.78 19.40
CA GLU A 89 4.47 -27.97 18.61
C GLU A 89 5.70 -28.66 18.01
N HIS A 90 6.79 -27.89 17.82
CA HIS A 90 8.06 -28.34 17.22
C HIS A 90 9.27 -28.03 18.12
N PRO A 91 9.38 -28.65 19.31
CA PRO A 91 10.46 -28.35 20.25
C PRO A 91 11.85 -28.71 19.71
N GLU A 92 11.94 -29.62 18.75
CA GLU A 92 13.17 -30.04 18.08
C GLU A 92 13.85 -28.90 17.31
N TRP A 93 13.09 -27.90 16.84
CA TRP A 93 13.62 -26.77 16.08
C TRP A 93 14.58 -25.89 16.89
N LYS A 94 14.55 -25.96 18.23
CA LYS A 94 15.50 -25.22 19.09
C LYS A 94 16.95 -25.62 18.87
N GLN A 95 17.20 -26.81 18.31
CA GLN A 95 18.54 -27.31 18.01
C GLN A 95 18.98 -27.00 16.57
N ASP A 96 18.07 -26.46 15.73
CA ASP A 96 18.39 -26.11 14.35
C ASP A 96 19.24 -24.82 14.30
N PRO A 97 20.42 -24.84 13.65
CA PRO A 97 21.30 -23.68 13.59
C PRO A 97 20.65 -22.44 12.96
N ALA A 98 19.76 -22.60 11.98
CA ALA A 98 19.08 -21.47 11.34
C ALA A 98 18.05 -20.85 12.30
N VAL A 99 17.35 -21.68 13.07
CA VAL A 99 16.43 -21.20 14.12
C VAL A 99 17.20 -20.48 15.23
N ALA A 100 18.34 -21.02 15.66
CA ALA A 100 19.21 -20.38 16.65
C ALA A 100 19.74 -19.02 16.16
N ALA A 101 20.20 -18.96 14.90
CA ALA A 101 20.66 -17.71 14.28
C ALA A 101 19.54 -16.66 14.20
N LEU A 102 18.32 -17.07 13.79
CA LEU A 102 17.17 -16.18 13.73
C LEU A 102 16.80 -15.63 15.12
N LEU A 103 16.72 -16.51 16.13
CA LEU A 103 16.42 -16.11 17.51
C LEU A 103 17.50 -15.18 18.10
N GLY A 104 18.75 -15.32 17.64
CA GLY A 104 19.87 -14.44 17.99
C GLY A 104 19.98 -13.17 17.14
N GLY A 105 19.15 -12.99 16.11
CA GLY A 105 19.19 -11.84 15.19
C GLY A 105 20.34 -11.87 14.18
N ASP A 106 21.01 -13.00 13.98
CA ASP A 106 22.16 -13.14 13.07
C ASP A 106 21.71 -13.40 11.62
N LEU A 107 21.22 -12.36 10.94
CA LEU A 107 20.81 -12.48 9.54
C LEU A 107 21.99 -12.74 8.58
N ALA A 108 23.21 -12.34 8.97
CA ALA A 108 24.40 -12.60 8.16
C ALA A 108 24.65 -14.11 8.04
N ALA A 109 24.53 -14.84 9.15
CA ALA A 109 24.58 -16.30 9.15
C ALA A 109 23.47 -16.92 8.28
N LEU A 110 22.25 -16.37 8.31
CA LEU A 110 21.12 -16.88 7.51
C LEU A 110 21.29 -16.68 6.00
N LYS A 111 21.96 -15.61 5.58
CA LYS A 111 22.25 -15.30 4.17
C LYS A 111 23.52 -15.98 3.66
N SER A 112 24.38 -16.48 4.55
CA SER A 112 25.57 -17.25 4.18
C SER A 112 25.19 -18.54 3.44
N ASP A 113 26.16 -19.11 2.73
CA ASP A 113 25.98 -20.36 1.97
C ASP A 113 24.76 -20.34 1.04
N GLN A 114 24.69 -19.35 0.15
CA GLN A 114 23.61 -19.18 -0.83
C GLN A 114 22.21 -19.14 -0.18
N TYR A 115 22.07 -18.39 0.92
CA TYR A 115 20.80 -18.23 1.63
C TYR A 115 20.24 -19.52 2.26
N ALA A 116 21.07 -20.55 2.49
CA ALA A 116 20.62 -21.84 3.02
C ALA A 116 19.83 -21.72 4.34
N GLY A 117 20.25 -20.82 5.24
CA GLY A 117 19.54 -20.56 6.49
C GLY A 117 18.15 -19.95 6.26
N LEU A 118 18.04 -18.98 5.37
CA LEU A 118 16.76 -18.37 5.00
C LEU A 118 15.82 -19.40 4.33
N ILE A 119 16.34 -20.21 3.41
CA ILE A 119 15.59 -21.29 2.74
C ILE A 119 15.04 -22.26 3.78
N LYS A 120 15.87 -22.65 4.75
CA LYS A 120 15.48 -23.54 5.85
C LYS A 120 14.34 -22.94 6.67
N LEU A 121 14.42 -21.67 7.03
CA LEU A 121 13.37 -21.00 7.81
C LEU A 121 12.06 -20.90 7.03
N ILE A 122 12.11 -20.57 5.73
CA ILE A 122 10.93 -20.58 4.85
C ILE A 122 10.33 -21.99 4.81
N ALA A 123 11.16 -23.02 4.68
CA ALA A 123 10.72 -24.41 4.66
C ALA A 123 10.00 -24.84 5.94
N LEU A 124 10.50 -24.42 7.10
CA LEU A 124 9.91 -24.74 8.39
C LEU A 124 8.57 -24.02 8.62
N THR A 125 8.48 -22.76 8.20
CA THR A 125 7.36 -21.91 8.59
C THR A 125 6.20 -21.93 7.61
N HIS A 126 6.48 -22.03 6.29
CA HIS A 126 5.46 -21.75 5.27
C HIS A 126 5.46 -22.67 4.03
N THR A 127 6.25 -23.74 4.00
CA THR A 127 6.14 -24.76 2.94
C THR A 127 5.00 -25.73 3.22
N GLY A 128 4.26 -26.12 2.17
CA GLY A 128 3.16 -27.08 2.28
C GLY A 128 1.78 -26.48 2.55
N MET A 129 1.70 -25.18 2.89
CA MET A 129 0.42 -24.47 3.04
C MET A 129 -0.09 -23.88 1.72
N SER A 130 -1.37 -23.51 1.71
CA SER A 130 -1.95 -22.76 0.60
C SER A 130 -1.56 -21.27 0.64
N PRO A 131 -1.60 -20.55 -0.50
CA PRO A 131 -1.44 -19.11 -0.51
C PRO A 131 -2.45 -18.38 0.39
N ASP A 132 -3.71 -18.82 0.43
CA ASP A 132 -4.75 -18.23 1.27
C ASP A 132 -4.41 -18.35 2.76
N GLU A 133 -3.95 -19.52 3.20
CA GLU A 133 -3.50 -19.74 4.59
C GLU A 133 -2.28 -18.86 4.93
N TYR A 134 -1.34 -18.72 4.00
CA TYR A 134 -0.19 -17.83 4.18
C TYR A 134 -0.65 -16.37 4.34
N THR A 135 -1.56 -15.90 3.48
CA THR A 135 -2.15 -14.56 3.56
C THR A 135 -2.82 -14.33 4.92
N GLU A 136 -3.63 -15.26 5.41
CA GLU A 136 -4.28 -15.14 6.72
C GLU A 136 -3.29 -15.04 7.88
N ARG A 137 -2.15 -15.73 7.79
CA ARG A 137 -1.09 -15.65 8.82
C ARG A 137 -0.40 -14.29 8.79
N VAL A 138 -0.09 -13.77 7.61
CA VAL A 138 0.54 -12.45 7.45
C VAL A 138 -0.43 -11.35 7.90
N ASP A 139 -1.70 -11.40 7.49
CA ASP A 139 -2.73 -10.44 7.92
C ASP A 139 -2.81 -10.38 9.45
N ARG A 140 -2.96 -11.53 10.13
CA ARG A 140 -3.02 -11.60 11.60
C ARG A 140 -1.75 -11.06 12.28
N TRP A 141 -0.59 -11.31 11.67
CA TRP A 141 0.66 -10.77 12.18
C TRP A 141 0.69 -9.24 12.06
N LEU A 142 0.28 -8.68 10.93
CA LEU A 142 0.22 -7.22 10.73
C LEU A 142 -0.74 -6.53 11.71
N GLU A 143 -1.85 -7.19 12.09
CA GLU A 143 -2.80 -6.66 13.09
C GLU A 143 -2.17 -6.51 14.50
N THR A 144 -1.30 -7.46 14.88
CA THR A 144 -0.87 -7.65 16.27
C THR A 144 0.60 -7.28 16.52
N ALA A 145 1.46 -7.43 15.53
CA ALA A 145 2.88 -7.13 15.62
C ALA A 145 3.10 -5.61 15.72
N ARG A 146 4.10 -5.23 16.54
CA ARG A 146 4.45 -3.84 16.77
C ARG A 146 5.93 -3.62 16.57
N HIS A 147 6.27 -2.55 15.89
CA HIS A 147 7.65 -2.16 15.70
C HIS A 147 8.30 -1.85 17.07
N PRO A 148 9.45 -2.47 17.43
CA PRO A 148 9.97 -2.40 18.80
C PRO A 148 10.38 -1.00 19.24
N ARG A 149 10.86 -0.16 18.31
CA ARG A 149 11.24 1.22 18.61
C ARG A 149 10.06 2.20 18.64
N PHE A 150 9.08 2.01 17.76
CA PHE A 150 8.04 3.01 17.50
C PHE A 150 6.70 2.64 18.15
N GLY A 151 6.51 1.40 18.57
CA GLY A 151 5.31 0.94 19.28
C GLY A 151 4.04 0.85 18.42
N CYS A 152 4.17 1.02 17.10
CA CYS A 152 3.08 1.05 16.13
C CYS A 152 3.08 -0.16 15.19
N SER A 153 2.05 -0.30 14.34
CA SER A 153 2.03 -1.34 13.30
C SER A 153 3.19 -1.18 12.31
N TYR A 154 3.66 -2.28 11.72
CA TYR A 154 4.67 -2.24 10.67
C TYR A 154 4.19 -1.50 9.41
N THR A 155 2.88 -1.44 9.15
CA THR A 155 2.30 -0.63 8.06
C THR A 155 2.22 0.85 8.39
N GLU A 156 2.60 1.28 9.59
CA GLU A 156 2.66 2.69 9.99
C GLU A 156 4.09 3.26 9.91
N VAL A 157 5.12 2.41 9.86
CA VAL A 157 6.52 2.82 9.68
C VAL A 157 6.90 2.93 8.20
N ILE A 158 5.99 3.50 7.41
CA ILE A 158 6.11 3.72 5.96
C ILE A 158 6.53 5.15 5.68
N TYR A 159 7.31 5.38 4.62
CA TYR A 159 7.85 6.72 4.37
C TYR A 159 6.82 7.61 3.68
N GLN A 160 6.32 8.63 4.41
CA GLN A 160 5.34 9.59 3.89
C GLN A 160 5.81 10.29 2.59
N PRO A 161 7.08 10.76 2.48
CA PRO A 161 7.58 11.34 1.23
C PRO A 161 7.51 10.35 0.05
N MET A 162 7.70 9.05 0.30
CA MET A 162 7.64 8.03 -0.74
C MET A 162 6.21 7.70 -1.15
N LEU A 163 5.24 7.82 -0.25
CA LEU A 163 3.82 7.75 -0.59
C LEU A 163 3.41 8.86 -1.55
N GLU A 164 3.83 10.09 -1.26
CA GLU A 164 3.58 11.25 -2.14
C GLU A 164 4.22 11.07 -3.52
N LEU A 165 5.44 10.53 -3.55
CA LEU A 165 6.12 10.19 -4.80
C LEU A 165 5.35 9.14 -5.62
N LEU A 166 4.86 8.09 -4.98
CA LEU A 166 4.04 7.06 -5.62
C LEU A 166 2.74 7.67 -6.20
N ASP A 167 2.07 8.52 -5.44
CA ASP A 167 0.86 9.23 -5.89
C ASP A 167 1.16 10.17 -7.06
N TYR A 168 2.25 10.94 -6.97
CA TYR A 168 2.67 11.85 -8.03
C TYR A 168 3.00 11.12 -9.34
N LEU A 169 3.71 10.00 -9.26
CA LEU A 169 4.01 9.16 -10.42
C LEU A 169 2.73 8.60 -11.06
N ARG A 170 1.80 8.06 -10.26
CA ARG A 170 0.52 7.55 -10.77
C ARG A 170 -0.36 8.65 -11.37
N ALA A 171 -0.39 9.84 -10.76
CA ALA A 171 -1.09 11.00 -11.33
C ALA A 171 -0.56 11.34 -12.73
N ASN A 172 0.74 11.12 -12.96
CA ASN A 172 1.44 11.30 -14.23
C ASN A 172 1.48 10.03 -15.12
N LYS A 173 0.62 9.05 -14.81
CA LYS A 173 0.41 7.82 -15.58
C LYS A 173 1.63 6.90 -15.65
N PHE A 174 2.43 6.88 -14.59
CA PHE A 174 3.38 5.80 -14.39
C PHE A 174 2.70 4.56 -13.81
N GLU A 175 3.18 3.39 -14.22
CA GLU A 175 3.01 2.16 -13.45
C GLU A 175 4.08 2.08 -12.37
N THR A 176 3.67 1.87 -11.12
CA THR A 176 4.56 1.77 -9.95
C THR A 176 4.66 0.31 -9.52
N TRP A 177 5.86 -0.26 -9.60
CA TRP A 177 6.14 -1.66 -9.32
C TRP A 177 7.05 -1.81 -8.09
N ILE A 178 6.83 -2.84 -7.28
CA ILE A 178 7.79 -3.27 -6.26
C ILE A 178 8.67 -4.38 -6.83
N VAL A 179 9.98 -4.28 -6.60
CA VAL A 179 11.02 -5.27 -6.93
C VAL A 179 11.95 -5.41 -5.72
N SER A 180 11.76 -6.47 -4.94
CA SER A 180 12.35 -6.57 -3.59
C SER A 180 12.87 -7.96 -3.26
N GLY A 181 13.97 -8.01 -2.50
CA GLY A 181 14.50 -9.26 -1.95
C GLY A 181 13.53 -9.95 -0.99
N GLY A 182 12.56 -9.20 -0.42
CA GLY A 182 11.47 -9.75 0.38
C GLY A 182 10.56 -10.70 -0.40
N GLY A 183 9.82 -11.54 0.33
CA GLY A 183 8.93 -12.52 -0.27
C GLY A 183 7.74 -11.87 -0.98
N GLN A 184 7.54 -12.21 -2.25
CA GLN A 184 6.47 -11.66 -3.08
C GLN A 184 5.08 -11.80 -2.43
N GLU A 185 4.76 -12.99 -1.93
CA GLU A 185 3.46 -13.25 -1.29
C GLU A 185 3.29 -12.54 0.04
N PHE A 186 4.37 -12.17 0.73
CA PHE A 186 4.30 -11.39 1.97
C PHE A 186 3.89 -9.95 1.65
N MET A 187 4.57 -9.34 0.67
CA MET A 187 4.28 -7.96 0.25
C MET A 187 2.89 -7.81 -0.38
N ARG A 188 2.43 -8.81 -1.14
CA ARG A 188 1.09 -8.82 -1.75
C ARG A 188 -0.07 -8.70 -0.75
N VAL A 189 0.16 -9.00 0.54
CA VAL A 189 -0.88 -8.92 1.57
C VAL A 189 -1.21 -7.48 1.92
N PHE A 190 -0.21 -6.60 1.98
CA PHE A 190 -0.38 -5.23 2.49
C PHE A 190 -0.16 -4.13 1.45
N ALA A 191 0.69 -4.34 0.46
CA ALA A 191 1.19 -3.26 -0.41
C ALA A 191 0.08 -2.52 -1.19
N GLU A 192 -1.00 -3.19 -1.56
CA GLU A 192 -2.13 -2.50 -2.22
C GLU A 192 -2.81 -1.50 -1.29
N GLY A 193 -3.11 -1.90 -0.05
CA GLY A 193 -3.71 -1.00 0.94
C GLY A 193 -2.74 0.08 1.45
N THR A 194 -1.45 -0.25 1.52
CA THR A 194 -0.44 0.64 2.09
C THR A 194 0.13 1.64 1.07
N TYR A 195 0.42 1.18 -0.15
CA TYR A 195 1.14 1.93 -1.19
C TYR A 195 0.29 2.23 -2.43
N GLY A 196 -0.89 1.61 -2.57
CA GLY A 196 -1.68 1.67 -3.80
C GLY A 196 -1.07 0.87 -4.95
N ILE A 197 -0.19 -0.10 -4.65
CA ILE A 197 0.46 -0.97 -5.66
C ILE A 197 -0.26 -2.32 -5.66
N PRO A 198 -0.98 -2.66 -6.74
CA PRO A 198 -1.80 -3.88 -6.77
C PRO A 198 -0.93 -5.15 -6.84
N PRO A 199 -1.45 -6.33 -6.46
CA PRO A 199 -0.67 -7.56 -6.34
C PRO A 199 0.11 -7.98 -7.59
N GLN A 200 -0.42 -7.70 -8.78
CA GLN A 200 0.25 -8.01 -10.05
C GLN A 200 1.46 -7.11 -10.35
N GLN A 201 1.62 -5.99 -9.63
CA GLN A 201 2.76 -5.08 -9.74
C GLN A 201 3.80 -5.28 -8.62
N ILE A 202 3.77 -6.45 -7.97
CA ILE A 202 4.67 -6.82 -6.89
C ILE A 202 5.48 -8.02 -7.34
N ILE A 203 6.77 -7.81 -7.43
CA ILE A 203 7.80 -8.80 -7.70
C ILE A 203 8.66 -8.90 -6.44
N GLY A 204 8.96 -10.12 -6.05
CA GLY A 204 9.89 -10.37 -4.97
C GLY A 204 10.38 -11.81 -5.01
N SER A 205 11.17 -12.19 -4.00
CA SER A 205 11.65 -13.56 -3.87
C SER A 205 10.46 -14.54 -3.79
N HIS A 206 10.48 -15.57 -4.62
CA HIS A 206 9.36 -16.50 -4.77
C HIS A 206 9.83 -17.89 -5.22
N ALA A 207 9.01 -18.90 -4.97
CA ALA A 207 9.25 -20.27 -5.42
C ALA A 207 8.05 -20.78 -6.21
N ARG A 208 8.24 -21.84 -6.99
CA ARG A 208 7.16 -22.40 -7.80
C ARG A 208 6.08 -22.98 -6.90
N MET A 209 4.81 -22.63 -7.15
CA MET A 209 3.69 -23.28 -6.49
C MET A 209 3.34 -24.60 -7.19
N LYS A 210 2.84 -25.55 -6.41
CA LYS A 210 2.33 -26.83 -6.92
C LYS A 210 0.81 -26.75 -7.05
N TYR A 211 0.27 -27.12 -8.21
CA TYR A 211 -1.16 -27.27 -8.44
C TYR A 211 -1.56 -28.74 -8.34
N GLU A 212 -2.59 -29.04 -7.55
CA GLU A 212 -3.17 -30.38 -7.43
C GLU A 212 -4.69 -30.32 -7.22
N LEU A 213 -5.36 -31.44 -7.52
CA LEU A 213 -6.74 -31.67 -7.08
C LEU A 213 -6.73 -32.48 -5.78
N VAL A 214 -6.90 -31.81 -4.63
CA VAL A 214 -6.95 -32.47 -3.32
C VAL A 214 -8.41 -32.70 -2.95
N ALA A 215 -8.84 -33.96 -2.86
CA ALA A 215 -10.24 -34.35 -2.66
C ALA A 215 -11.22 -33.66 -3.65
N GLY A 216 -10.78 -33.49 -4.91
CA GLY A 216 -11.57 -32.85 -5.97
C GLY A 216 -11.56 -31.32 -5.95
N LYS A 217 -10.88 -30.67 -4.98
CA LYS A 217 -10.73 -29.21 -4.93
C LYS A 217 -9.42 -28.77 -5.61
N PRO A 218 -9.45 -27.78 -6.52
CA PRO A 218 -8.25 -27.11 -7.03
C PRO A 218 -7.48 -26.46 -5.88
N THR A 219 -6.24 -26.88 -5.69
CA THR A 219 -5.39 -26.42 -4.59
C THR A 219 -4.03 -25.99 -5.14
N LEU A 220 -3.59 -24.80 -4.72
CA LEU A 220 -2.21 -24.36 -4.85
C LEU A 220 -1.50 -24.54 -3.52
N THR A 221 -0.27 -25.04 -3.57
CA THR A 221 0.58 -25.25 -2.40
C THR A 221 1.91 -24.55 -2.58
N LYS A 222 2.34 -23.80 -1.56
CA LYS A 222 3.66 -23.17 -1.51
C LYS A 222 4.73 -24.25 -1.38
N THR A 223 5.78 -24.14 -2.19
CA THR A 223 6.94 -25.04 -2.15
C THR A 223 8.23 -24.23 -2.01
N ILE A 224 9.36 -24.92 -1.97
CA ILE A 224 10.70 -24.32 -2.13
C ILE A 224 11.35 -24.75 -3.44
N ASP A 225 10.58 -25.37 -4.34
CA ASP A 225 11.05 -25.79 -5.65
C ASP A 225 11.35 -24.55 -6.49
N THR A 226 12.55 -24.51 -7.07
CA THR A 226 13.01 -23.40 -7.93
C THR A 226 12.82 -22.03 -7.27
N LEU A 227 13.38 -21.86 -6.06
CA LEU A 227 13.41 -20.56 -5.40
C LEU A 227 14.19 -19.56 -6.26
N PHE A 228 13.53 -18.46 -6.59
CA PHE A 228 14.10 -17.26 -7.18
C PHE A 228 14.32 -16.23 -6.07
N VAL A 229 15.52 -15.67 -6.02
CA VAL A 229 15.89 -14.60 -5.09
C VAL A 229 15.94 -13.28 -5.85
N ASP A 230 15.02 -12.38 -5.54
CA ASP A 230 14.86 -11.09 -6.22
C ASP A 230 15.71 -9.99 -5.55
N ASP A 231 17.01 -10.25 -5.42
CA ASP A 231 17.98 -9.34 -4.81
C ASP A 231 19.22 -9.21 -5.71
N LYS A 232 19.89 -8.05 -5.66
CA LYS A 232 21.06 -7.72 -6.48
C LYS A 232 20.80 -7.98 -7.98
N GLU A 233 21.58 -8.84 -8.62
CA GLU A 233 21.45 -9.21 -10.02
C GLU A 233 20.14 -9.94 -10.34
N GLY A 234 19.44 -10.47 -9.33
CA GLY A 234 18.10 -11.02 -9.49
C GLY A 234 17.07 -9.97 -9.90
N LYS A 235 17.17 -8.74 -9.37
CA LYS A 235 16.23 -7.64 -9.64
C LYS A 235 16.06 -7.33 -11.14
N PRO A 236 17.13 -7.06 -11.93
CA PRO A 236 16.97 -6.82 -13.36
C PRO A 236 16.45 -8.03 -14.14
N VAL A 237 16.75 -9.26 -13.69
CA VAL A 237 16.19 -10.49 -14.29
C VAL A 237 14.69 -10.53 -14.08
N ALA A 238 14.22 -10.29 -12.85
CA ALA A 238 12.81 -10.30 -12.52
C ALA A 238 12.04 -9.19 -13.25
N ILE A 239 12.62 -8.00 -13.37
CA ILE A 239 12.06 -6.93 -14.20
C ILE A 239 11.85 -7.40 -15.65
N ALA A 240 12.87 -8.03 -16.25
CA ALA A 240 12.78 -8.52 -17.62
C ALA A 240 11.72 -9.63 -17.78
N GLU A 241 11.60 -10.52 -16.80
CA GLU A 241 10.66 -11.66 -16.84
C GLU A 241 9.21 -11.26 -16.59
N PHE A 242 8.95 -10.41 -15.59
CA PHE A 242 7.59 -10.10 -15.13
C PHE A 242 7.01 -8.84 -15.76
N ILE A 243 7.84 -7.81 -15.99
CA ILE A 243 7.39 -6.54 -16.59
C ILE A 243 7.54 -6.60 -18.11
N GLY A 244 8.61 -7.22 -18.61
CA GLY A 244 8.91 -7.31 -20.04
C GLY A 244 9.29 -5.96 -20.68
N ARG A 245 9.58 -4.94 -19.87
CA ARG A 245 9.99 -3.60 -20.28
C ARG A 245 11.01 -3.05 -19.30
N ARG A 246 11.95 -2.27 -19.84
CA ARG A 246 12.95 -1.56 -19.06
C ARG A 246 12.30 -0.36 -18.34
N PRO A 247 12.37 -0.25 -17.00
CA PRO A 247 11.88 0.92 -16.28
C PRO A 247 12.60 2.19 -16.72
N ILE A 248 11.98 3.33 -16.47
CA ILE A 248 12.59 4.64 -16.67
C ILE A 248 12.81 5.37 -15.34
N ALA A 249 12.33 4.83 -14.22
CA ALA A 249 12.61 5.36 -12.89
C ALA A 249 12.88 4.21 -11.92
N CYS A 250 13.92 4.33 -11.09
CA CYS A 250 14.31 3.34 -10.11
C CYS A 250 14.62 3.99 -8.77
N PHE A 251 14.08 3.41 -7.71
CA PHE A 251 14.21 3.88 -6.34
C PHE A 251 14.66 2.71 -5.46
N GLY A 252 15.78 2.87 -4.75
CA GLY A 252 16.35 1.87 -3.84
C GLY A 252 17.02 2.53 -2.64
N ASN A 253 17.70 1.75 -1.79
CA ASN A 253 18.42 2.28 -0.63
C ASN A 253 19.72 1.52 -0.31
N SER A 254 20.05 0.46 -1.04
CA SER A 254 21.15 -0.43 -0.67
C SER A 254 22.00 -0.86 -1.86
N ASP A 255 23.12 -1.54 -1.57
CA ASP A 255 23.95 -2.22 -2.58
C ASP A 255 23.18 -3.37 -3.26
N GLY A 256 22.10 -3.86 -2.64
CA GLY A 256 21.14 -4.79 -3.25
C GLY A 256 20.39 -4.20 -4.45
N ASP A 257 20.27 -2.88 -4.52
CA ASP A 257 19.57 -2.16 -5.58
C ASP A 257 20.48 -1.73 -6.72
N GLN A 258 21.80 -1.88 -6.57
CA GLN A 258 22.75 -1.33 -7.53
C GLN A 258 22.47 -1.86 -8.94
N ALA A 259 22.32 -3.17 -9.11
CA ALA A 259 22.03 -3.75 -10.43
C ALA A 259 20.67 -3.30 -11.00
N MET A 260 19.68 -3.02 -10.15
CA MET A 260 18.38 -2.49 -10.56
C MET A 260 18.49 -1.03 -11.05
N LEU A 261 19.25 -0.21 -10.33
CA LEU A 261 19.57 1.17 -10.72
C LEU A 261 20.38 1.20 -12.03
N GLU A 262 21.42 0.37 -12.14
CA GLU A 262 22.24 0.26 -13.35
C GLU A 262 21.43 -0.20 -14.56
N TYR A 263 20.62 -1.24 -14.37
CA TYR A 263 19.70 -1.70 -15.40
C TYR A 263 18.65 -0.64 -15.73
N THR A 264 18.29 0.27 -14.83
CA THR A 264 17.35 1.34 -15.18
C THR A 264 18.03 2.51 -15.88
N THR A 265 19.24 2.91 -15.50
CA THR A 265 19.77 4.22 -15.92
C THR A 265 20.87 4.18 -16.97
N ILE A 266 21.63 3.09 -17.09
CA ILE A 266 22.79 3.05 -18.01
C ILE A 266 22.33 2.73 -19.42
N ASP A 267 22.60 3.61 -20.39
CA ASP A 267 22.25 3.36 -21.80
C ASP A 267 20.77 3.01 -21.98
N ASN A 268 19.89 3.67 -21.20
CA ASN A 268 18.45 3.50 -21.35
C ASN A 268 18.02 4.20 -22.66
N PRO A 269 17.24 3.52 -23.53
CA PRO A 269 16.74 4.15 -24.76
C PRO A 269 15.78 5.33 -24.49
N ARG A 270 15.32 5.50 -23.26
CA ARG A 270 14.50 6.62 -22.80
C ARG A 270 15.25 7.43 -21.73
N PRO A 271 14.92 8.72 -21.55
CA PRO A 271 15.34 9.46 -20.37
C PRO A 271 14.97 8.68 -19.11
N SER A 272 15.92 8.51 -18.21
CA SER A 272 15.78 7.66 -17.04
C SER A 272 16.25 8.35 -15.76
N PHE A 273 15.71 7.92 -14.63
CA PHE A 273 15.99 8.48 -13.31
C PHE A 273 16.35 7.38 -12.31
N GLY A 274 17.36 7.64 -11.47
CA GLY A 274 17.76 6.76 -10.38
C GLY A 274 17.86 7.54 -9.08
N LEU A 275 17.34 6.97 -8.00
CA LEU A 275 17.37 7.57 -6.67
C LEU A 275 17.71 6.54 -5.58
N LEU A 276 18.56 6.96 -4.65
CA LEU A 276 18.92 6.22 -3.44
C LEU A 276 18.40 6.96 -2.20
N VAL A 277 17.67 6.26 -1.34
CA VAL A 277 17.32 6.72 0.01
C VAL A 277 18.52 6.46 0.93
N HIS A 278 19.11 7.52 1.48
CA HIS A 278 20.20 7.42 2.45
C HIS A 278 19.68 7.70 3.86
N HIS A 279 19.72 6.66 4.70
CA HIS A 279 19.26 6.68 6.08
C HIS A 279 20.24 7.43 6.98
N THR A 280 20.05 8.75 7.09
CA THR A 280 20.95 9.67 7.82
C THR A 280 20.34 10.20 9.13
N ASP A 281 19.11 9.79 9.47
CA ASP A 281 18.33 10.40 10.54
C ASP A 281 18.09 9.47 11.73
N ALA A 282 19.09 9.37 12.62
CA ALA A 282 18.99 8.56 13.84
C ALA A 282 17.90 9.04 14.82
N ASP A 283 17.41 10.27 14.68
CA ASP A 283 16.44 10.85 15.63
C ASP A 283 15.01 10.43 15.26
N ARG A 284 14.63 10.65 13.99
CA ARG A 284 13.29 10.36 13.46
C ARG A 284 13.15 8.94 12.91
N GLU A 285 14.25 8.35 12.46
CA GLU A 285 14.38 7.00 11.93
C GLU A 285 15.66 6.39 12.51
N TYR A 286 16.42 5.62 11.76
CA TYR A 286 17.75 5.11 12.04
C TYR A 286 18.77 5.84 11.14
N ALA A 287 20.04 5.76 11.53
CA ALA A 287 21.14 6.19 10.69
C ALA A 287 22.05 5.01 10.41
N TYR A 288 22.19 4.64 9.14
CA TYR A 288 23.03 3.52 8.72
C TYR A 288 23.36 3.60 7.23
N ASP A 289 24.53 3.06 6.89
CA ASP A 289 25.02 2.91 5.52
C ASP A 289 25.86 1.61 5.39
N SER A 290 27.16 1.71 5.60
CA SER A 290 28.18 0.67 5.62
C SER A 290 28.01 -0.39 6.71
N ASN A 291 27.42 -0.03 7.86
CA ASN A 291 27.27 -0.89 9.03
C ASN A 291 25.82 -0.87 9.55
N PRO A 292 24.85 -1.40 8.78
CA PRO A 292 23.48 -1.46 9.24
C PRO A 292 23.30 -2.45 10.39
N PRO A 293 22.21 -2.33 11.18
CA PRO A 293 21.88 -3.31 12.21
C PRO A 293 21.73 -4.74 11.68
N SER A 294 21.24 -4.91 10.44
CA SER A 294 21.03 -6.24 9.85
C SER A 294 20.95 -6.29 8.31
N SER A 295 20.34 -5.28 7.66
CA SER A 295 20.14 -5.18 6.20
C SER A 295 20.22 -3.72 5.73
N GLY A 296 20.20 -3.49 4.42
CA GLY A 296 20.28 -2.12 3.89
C GLY A 296 21.70 -1.57 3.78
N LYS A 297 22.71 -2.43 3.64
CA LYS A 297 24.09 -1.95 3.48
C LYS A 297 24.20 -1.10 2.22
N LEU A 298 24.69 0.12 2.36
CA LEU A 298 24.86 1.09 1.28
C LEU A 298 26.31 1.56 1.23
N THR A 299 27.09 1.03 0.29
CA THR A 299 28.50 1.40 0.06
C THR A 299 28.80 1.57 -1.42
N THR A 300 28.71 0.50 -2.21
CA THR A 300 29.07 0.51 -3.63
C THR A 300 28.07 1.30 -4.47
N ALA A 301 26.78 1.24 -4.16
CA ALA A 301 25.77 2.03 -4.86
C ALA A 301 25.92 3.53 -4.56
N LEU A 302 26.28 3.88 -3.32
CA LEU A 302 26.53 5.28 -2.93
C LEU A 302 27.81 5.84 -3.59
N GLU A 303 28.87 5.04 -3.71
CA GLU A 303 30.08 5.39 -4.44
C GLU A 303 29.83 5.57 -5.96
N ALA A 304 28.93 4.76 -6.52
CA ALA A 304 28.55 4.83 -7.93
C ALA A 304 27.61 6.00 -8.25
N ALA A 305 26.80 6.45 -7.29
CA ALA A 305 25.77 7.48 -7.49
C ALA A 305 26.24 8.74 -8.24
N PRO A 306 27.31 9.44 -7.82
CA PRO A 306 27.77 10.63 -8.54
C PRO A 306 28.36 10.35 -9.92
N GLN A 307 28.75 9.11 -10.22
CA GLN A 307 29.28 8.71 -11.53
C GLN A 307 28.17 8.36 -12.52
N ARG A 308 26.95 8.18 -12.02
CA ARG A 308 25.77 7.69 -12.75
C ARG A 308 24.59 8.66 -12.65
N ASP A 309 24.84 9.85 -12.12
CA ASP A 309 23.84 10.90 -11.86
C ASP A 309 22.63 10.39 -11.06
N TRP A 310 22.85 9.41 -10.17
CA TRP A 310 21.81 8.98 -9.25
C TRP A 310 21.63 10.01 -8.14
N VAL A 311 20.39 10.40 -7.90
CA VAL A 311 20.03 11.30 -6.82
C VAL A 311 20.16 10.56 -5.49
N VAL A 312 20.87 11.14 -4.53
CA VAL A 312 20.96 10.61 -3.17
C VAL A 312 20.14 11.49 -2.25
N VAL A 313 19.10 10.93 -1.64
CA VAL A 313 18.24 11.59 -0.66
C VAL A 313 18.86 11.46 0.72
N ASP A 314 19.20 12.56 1.35
CA ASP A 314 19.61 12.60 2.75
C ASP A 314 18.34 12.70 3.61
N MET A 315 17.88 11.60 4.19
CA MET A 315 16.60 11.54 4.93
C MET A 315 16.46 12.68 5.97
N LYS A 316 17.55 12.98 6.70
CA LYS A 316 17.56 14.05 7.71
C LYS A 316 17.37 15.43 7.10
N LYS A 317 18.01 15.69 5.95
CA LYS A 317 17.99 17.00 5.31
C LYS A 317 16.82 17.20 4.37
N ASP A 318 16.40 16.18 3.64
CA ASP A 318 15.50 16.33 2.49
C ASP A 318 14.04 16.02 2.84
N TRP A 319 13.76 15.34 3.94
CA TRP A 319 12.39 15.05 4.36
C TRP A 319 11.93 15.93 5.53
N ASN A 320 10.74 16.54 5.40
CA ASN A 320 10.07 17.29 6.46
C ASN A 320 9.53 16.35 7.55
N VAL A 321 8.95 15.23 7.12
CA VAL A 321 8.45 14.14 7.97
C VAL A 321 8.94 12.82 7.41
N VAL A 322 9.18 11.84 8.28
CA VAL A 322 9.60 10.49 7.87
C VAL A 322 8.36 9.61 7.70
N PHE A 323 7.63 9.42 8.79
CA PHE A 323 6.37 8.66 8.81
C PHE A 323 5.16 9.62 8.74
N PRO A 324 3.98 9.14 8.32
CA PRO A 324 2.75 9.93 8.36
C PRO A 324 2.51 10.53 9.76
N ALA A 325 1.95 11.73 9.82
CA ALA A 325 1.84 12.55 11.05
C ALA A 325 0.97 11.93 12.17
N ASP A 326 0.36 10.80 11.88
CA ASP A 326 -0.15 9.85 12.85
C ASP A 326 0.32 8.48 12.36
N GLY A 327 0.50 7.52 13.27
CA GLY A 327 0.29 6.10 12.96
C GLY A 327 -1.16 5.78 12.49
N LYS A 328 -1.80 6.74 11.83
CA LYS A 328 -3.15 6.72 11.29
C LYS A 328 -3.10 7.27 9.86
N LYS A 329 -2.55 6.49 8.93
CA LYS A 329 -3.50 6.09 7.87
C LYS A 329 -4.57 5.32 8.63
N GLU A 330 -5.83 5.74 8.55
CA GLU A 330 -6.92 5.00 9.18
C GLU A 330 -6.71 3.51 8.94
N ASN A 331 -6.32 2.83 10.03
CA ASN A 331 -6.06 1.41 10.01
C ASN A 331 -7.37 0.74 9.51
N PRO A 332 -7.32 -0.21 8.57
CA PRO A 332 -8.50 -0.96 8.14
C PRO A 332 -9.31 -1.53 9.32
N ASP A 333 -8.66 -1.84 10.44
CA ASP A 333 -9.32 -2.23 11.71
C ASP A 333 -9.86 -1.05 12.52
N ASN A 334 -9.23 0.14 12.44
CA ASN A 334 -9.77 1.36 13.04
C ASN A 334 -11.05 1.79 12.30
N ASP A 335 -11.09 1.70 10.97
CA ASP A 335 -12.30 1.99 10.20
C ASP A 335 -13.45 1.07 10.53
N ARG A 336 -13.17 -0.24 10.60
CA ARG A 336 -14.18 -1.20 11.05
C ARG A 336 -14.69 -0.81 12.42
N SER A 337 -13.81 -0.53 13.38
CA SER A 337 -14.19 -0.14 14.74
C SER A 337 -14.99 1.18 14.79
N LYS A 338 -14.64 2.14 13.93
CA LYS A 338 -15.37 3.41 13.79
C LYS A 338 -16.74 3.24 13.15
N LEU A 339 -16.87 2.31 12.18
CA LEU A 339 -18.14 1.94 11.56
C LEU A 339 -19.03 1.12 12.49
N LEU A 340 -18.50 0.38 13.47
CA LEU A 340 -19.32 -0.38 14.41
C LEU A 340 -20.33 0.52 15.14
N GLY A 341 -21.54 0.01 15.33
CA GLY A 341 -22.62 0.77 15.97
C GLY A 341 -23.76 1.10 15.01
N SER A 342 -24.70 1.93 15.50
CA SER A 342 -25.91 2.32 14.78
C SER A 342 -25.69 3.65 14.07
N TRP A 343 -26.22 3.74 12.86
CA TRP A 343 -26.17 4.92 12.02
C TRP A 343 -27.57 5.24 11.49
N LEU A 344 -27.93 6.51 11.52
CA LEU A 344 -29.14 7.05 10.91
C LEU A 344 -28.82 7.53 9.50
N VAL A 345 -29.60 7.09 8.51
CA VAL A 345 -29.46 7.59 7.13
C VAL A 345 -30.15 8.95 7.04
N GLU A 346 -29.43 9.98 6.57
CA GLU A 346 -29.95 11.35 6.40
C GLU A 346 -30.31 11.66 4.96
N ASP A 347 -29.60 11.04 4.01
CA ASP A 347 -29.77 11.25 2.58
C ASP A 347 -29.54 9.95 1.80
N ILE A 348 -30.35 9.73 0.76
CA ILE A 348 -30.22 8.61 -0.18
C ILE A 348 -30.26 9.15 -1.61
N ASN A 349 -29.16 9.00 -2.34
CA ASN A 349 -28.96 9.45 -3.73
C ASN A 349 -29.33 10.93 -3.92
N HIS A 350 -28.87 11.80 -3.00
CA HIS A 350 -29.15 13.25 -3.01
C HIS A 350 -30.61 13.63 -2.78
N HIS A 351 -31.39 12.71 -2.20
CA HIS A 351 -32.74 12.95 -1.71
C HIS A 351 -32.80 12.71 -0.19
N GLY A 352 -33.26 13.71 0.55
CA GLY A 352 -33.47 13.59 2.00
C GLY A 352 -34.45 12.47 2.37
N VAL A 353 -34.28 11.95 3.58
CA VAL A 353 -35.18 10.94 4.16
C VAL A 353 -36.35 11.56 4.93
N MET A 354 -37.38 10.78 5.20
CA MET A 354 -38.52 11.19 6.03
C MET A 354 -38.17 11.10 7.53
N ASP A 355 -38.26 12.23 8.24
CA ASP A 355 -37.95 12.31 9.69
C ASP A 355 -38.76 11.33 10.56
N ILE A 356 -40.04 11.15 10.24
CA ILE A 356 -40.95 10.26 10.98
C ILE A 356 -40.77 8.77 10.66
N ALA A 357 -39.93 8.44 9.67
CA ALA A 357 -39.71 7.08 9.18
C ALA A 357 -38.20 6.84 9.02
N GLN A 358 -37.53 6.62 10.15
CA GLN A 358 -36.08 6.46 10.20
C GLN A 358 -35.61 5.21 9.46
N THR A 359 -34.59 5.42 8.62
CA THR A 359 -33.81 4.37 7.97
C THR A 359 -32.48 4.26 8.71
N THR A 360 -32.08 3.05 9.10
CA THR A 360 -30.88 2.85 9.92
C THR A 360 -29.99 1.74 9.39
N VAL A 361 -28.70 1.86 9.65
CA VAL A 361 -27.66 0.86 9.35
C VAL A 361 -26.89 0.57 10.63
N GLN A 362 -26.89 -0.69 11.04
CA GLN A 362 -26.14 -1.20 12.19
C GLN A 362 -25.04 -2.14 11.71
N PHE A 363 -23.80 -1.78 11.99
CA PHE A 363 -22.64 -2.66 11.78
C PHE A 363 -22.36 -3.46 13.05
N GLY A 364 -22.33 -4.79 12.90
CA GLY A 364 -21.93 -5.73 13.94
C GLY A 364 -20.45 -6.09 13.87
N ASP A 365 -19.89 -6.51 15.00
CA ASP A 365 -18.50 -6.95 15.14
C ASP A 365 -18.18 -8.26 14.40
N ASN A 366 -19.17 -9.00 13.92
CA ASN A 366 -19.06 -10.31 13.28
C ASN A 366 -19.29 -10.30 11.76
N GLY A 367 -19.09 -9.15 11.10
CA GLY A 367 -19.29 -9.02 9.65
C GLY A 367 -20.76 -9.06 9.23
N LYS A 368 -21.67 -8.75 10.16
CA LYS A 368 -23.10 -8.62 9.89
C LYS A 368 -23.52 -7.16 9.80
N VAL A 369 -24.51 -6.91 8.97
CA VAL A 369 -25.23 -5.65 8.90
C VAL A 369 -26.71 -5.90 9.17
N SER A 370 -27.37 -4.99 9.87
CA SER A 370 -28.83 -5.03 10.07
C SER A 370 -29.38 -3.62 10.19
N GLY A 371 -30.70 -3.47 10.17
CA GLY A 371 -31.29 -2.15 10.38
C GLY A 371 -32.76 -2.08 9.99
N SER A 372 -33.22 -0.85 9.79
CA SER A 372 -34.57 -0.51 9.35
C SER A 372 -34.52 0.13 7.97
N THR A 373 -35.35 -0.32 7.03
CA THR A 373 -35.56 0.32 5.72
C THR A 373 -36.61 1.43 5.79
N CYS A 374 -36.99 1.86 6.99
CA CYS A 374 -38.18 2.62 7.39
C CYS A 374 -39.49 1.83 7.48
N VAL A 375 -39.75 0.86 6.59
CA VAL A 375 -40.95 -0.02 6.66
C VAL A 375 -40.61 -1.39 7.22
N ASN A 376 -39.49 -1.97 6.79
CA ASN A 376 -39.09 -3.33 7.12
C ASN A 376 -37.81 -3.36 7.94
N ARG A 377 -37.58 -4.49 8.60
CA ARG A 377 -36.25 -4.80 9.11
C ARG A 377 -35.47 -5.55 8.06
N TYR A 378 -34.16 -5.34 8.03
CA TYR A 378 -33.27 -6.09 7.16
C TYR A 378 -32.05 -6.62 7.92
N SER A 379 -31.43 -7.65 7.36
CA SER A 379 -30.17 -8.21 7.82
C SER A 379 -29.38 -8.83 6.68
N GLY A 380 -28.06 -8.82 6.77
CA GLY A 380 -27.17 -9.46 5.81
C GLY A 380 -25.73 -9.53 6.33
N SER A 381 -24.81 -9.85 5.43
CA SER A 381 -23.37 -9.76 5.69
C SER A 381 -22.76 -8.53 5.04
N VAL A 382 -21.64 -8.09 5.58
CA VAL A 382 -20.84 -7.00 5.02
C VAL A 382 -19.36 -7.31 5.19
N GLN A 383 -18.59 -7.05 4.14
CA GLN A 383 -17.14 -7.02 4.17
C GLN A 383 -16.69 -5.57 4.20
N ILE A 384 -15.87 -5.23 5.19
CA ILE A 384 -15.28 -3.89 5.37
C ILE A 384 -13.77 -4.10 5.26
N LYS A 385 -13.13 -3.51 4.25
CA LYS A 385 -11.67 -3.64 4.05
C LYS A 385 -11.13 -2.43 3.31
N ASN A 386 -10.14 -1.75 3.88
CA ASN A 386 -9.35 -0.68 3.24
C ASN A 386 -10.23 0.41 2.58
N GLY A 387 -11.19 1.01 3.31
CA GLY A 387 -12.12 2.01 2.74
C GLY A 387 -13.24 1.43 1.87
N ASN A 388 -13.23 0.12 1.59
CA ASN A 388 -14.26 -0.54 0.79
C ASN A 388 -15.36 -1.15 1.65
N LEU A 389 -16.58 -1.08 1.14
CA LEU A 389 -17.77 -1.73 1.68
C LEU A 389 -18.38 -2.64 0.62
N LYS A 390 -18.54 -3.92 0.96
CA LYS A 390 -19.23 -4.89 0.11
C LYS A 390 -20.31 -5.60 0.90
N PHE A 391 -21.56 -5.26 0.58
CA PHE A 391 -22.72 -5.94 1.15
C PHE A 391 -22.96 -7.27 0.42
N GLY A 392 -23.24 -8.32 1.21
CA GLY A 392 -23.82 -9.56 0.69
C GLY A 392 -25.32 -9.42 0.41
N PRO A 393 -25.99 -10.50 0.00
CA PRO A 393 -27.44 -10.50 -0.17
C PRO A 393 -28.17 -10.06 1.12
N LEU A 394 -29.05 -9.07 1.01
CA LEU A 394 -29.84 -8.57 2.14
C LEU A 394 -31.19 -9.29 2.19
N ALA A 395 -31.56 -9.78 3.38
CA ALA A 395 -32.89 -10.32 3.65
C ALA A 395 -33.74 -9.24 4.33
N THR A 396 -34.99 -9.05 3.86
CA THR A 396 -35.94 -8.08 4.40
C THR A 396 -37.23 -8.75 4.87
N THR A 397 -37.89 -8.17 5.87
CA THR A 397 -39.28 -8.52 6.19
C THR A 397 -40.25 -7.98 5.12
N ARG A 398 -41.51 -8.44 5.11
CA ARG A 398 -42.52 -8.04 4.09
C ARG A 398 -43.75 -7.38 4.70
N ARG A 399 -43.56 -6.31 5.46
CA ARG A 399 -44.64 -5.43 5.93
C ARG A 399 -45.00 -4.44 4.83
N ALA A 400 -46.29 -4.16 4.69
CA ALA A 400 -46.78 -3.09 3.84
C ALA A 400 -46.82 -1.79 4.64
N GLY A 401 -46.43 -0.68 4.01
CA GLY A 401 -46.49 0.65 4.57
C GLY A 401 -47.11 1.66 3.59
N PRO A 402 -47.28 2.92 4.01
CA PRO A 402 -47.70 4.00 3.13
C PRO A 402 -46.80 4.12 1.89
N PRO A 403 -47.35 4.49 0.71
CA PRO A 403 -46.58 4.55 -0.54
C PRO A 403 -45.26 5.33 -0.47
N ALA A 404 -45.24 6.45 0.25
CA ALA A 404 -44.03 7.27 0.42
C ALA A 404 -42.90 6.55 1.19
N MET A 405 -43.25 5.75 2.21
CA MET A 405 -42.27 4.97 2.97
C MET A 405 -41.76 3.78 2.14
N MET A 406 -42.65 3.16 1.36
CA MET A 406 -42.26 2.08 0.44
C MET A 406 -41.31 2.59 -0.65
N ASP A 407 -41.49 3.82 -1.15
CA ASP A 407 -40.57 4.45 -2.11
C ASP A 407 -39.18 4.67 -1.48
N GLN A 408 -39.13 5.23 -0.27
CA GLN A 408 -37.86 5.40 0.46
C GLN A 408 -37.16 4.06 0.71
N GLU A 409 -37.90 3.02 1.11
CA GLU A 409 -37.37 1.66 1.27
C GLU A 409 -36.72 1.16 -0.02
N GLN A 410 -37.39 1.31 -1.17
CA GLN A 410 -36.83 0.87 -2.45
C GLN A 410 -35.58 1.65 -2.84
N ARG A 411 -35.55 2.97 -2.59
CA ARG A 411 -34.36 3.79 -2.84
C ARG A 411 -33.18 3.34 -1.98
N PHE A 412 -33.42 3.07 -0.70
CA PHE A 412 -32.41 2.58 0.23
C PHE A 412 -31.83 1.25 -0.25
N LEU A 413 -32.68 0.26 -0.56
CA LEU A 413 -32.21 -1.07 -0.99
C LEU A 413 -31.40 -1.00 -2.29
N ARG A 414 -31.82 -0.19 -3.28
CA ARG A 414 -31.05 0.02 -4.51
C ARG A 414 -29.72 0.73 -4.27
N ALA A 415 -29.71 1.73 -3.38
CA ALA A 415 -28.47 2.44 -3.04
C ALA A 415 -27.47 1.47 -2.40
N MET A 416 -27.92 0.63 -1.46
CA MET A 416 -27.09 -0.41 -0.81
C MET A 416 -26.44 -1.38 -1.80
N GLU A 417 -27.11 -1.74 -2.90
CA GLU A 417 -26.55 -2.60 -3.96
C GLU A 417 -25.40 -1.94 -4.74
N SER A 418 -25.38 -0.60 -4.79
CA SER A 418 -24.38 0.17 -5.53
C SER A 418 -23.17 0.58 -4.70
N VAL A 419 -23.24 0.48 -3.37
CA VAL A 419 -22.15 0.85 -2.47
C VAL A 419 -20.93 -0.02 -2.74
N ALA A 420 -19.78 0.65 -2.84
CA ALA A 420 -18.48 0.02 -3.00
C ALA A 420 -17.45 0.52 -1.98
N ALA A 421 -17.63 1.73 -1.44
CA ALA A 421 -16.70 2.36 -0.51
C ALA A 421 -17.42 3.26 0.52
N TYR A 422 -16.68 3.72 1.51
CA TYR A 422 -17.11 4.75 2.46
C TYR A 422 -16.01 5.79 2.68
N GLU A 423 -16.43 6.94 3.19
CA GLU A 423 -15.57 8.04 3.57
C GLU A 423 -16.13 8.70 4.83
N PHE A 424 -15.30 8.93 5.85
CA PHE A 424 -15.70 9.69 7.04
C PHE A 424 -15.71 11.20 6.73
N GLY A 425 -16.78 11.88 7.15
CA GLY A 425 -16.93 13.32 7.00
C GLY A 425 -16.53 14.09 8.26
N GLU A 426 -17.34 15.08 8.61
CA GLU A 426 -17.34 15.70 9.95
C GLU A 426 -17.52 14.62 11.04
N PRO A 427 -17.18 14.91 12.32
CA PRO A 427 -17.41 13.98 13.42
C PRO A 427 -18.83 13.40 13.36
N ASP A 428 -18.92 12.08 13.55
CA ASP A 428 -20.17 11.33 13.51
C ASP A 428 -20.86 11.24 12.14
N ILE A 429 -20.23 11.64 11.03
CA ILE A 429 -20.76 11.48 9.67
C ILE A 429 -19.95 10.45 8.88
N VAL A 430 -20.66 9.58 8.16
CA VAL A 430 -20.08 8.72 7.12
C VAL A 430 -20.86 8.84 5.81
N TYR A 431 -20.13 8.89 4.70
CA TYR A 431 -20.68 8.84 3.35
C TYR A 431 -20.45 7.45 2.76
N PHE A 432 -21.46 6.90 2.07
CA PHE A 432 -21.27 5.72 1.24
C PHE A 432 -21.14 6.11 -0.23
N LEU A 433 -20.19 5.49 -0.92
CA LEU A 433 -19.81 5.82 -2.29
C LEU A 433 -20.06 4.63 -3.22
N ASN A 434 -20.46 4.91 -4.46
CA ASN A 434 -20.51 3.90 -5.52
C ASN A 434 -19.12 3.66 -6.13
N ARG A 435 -19.02 2.75 -7.10
CA ARG A 435 -17.76 2.41 -7.79
C ARG A 435 -17.13 3.57 -8.58
N ASN A 436 -17.90 4.62 -8.87
CA ASN A 436 -17.42 5.81 -9.55
C ASN A 436 -16.98 6.91 -8.56
N GLY A 437 -17.06 6.66 -7.25
CA GLY A 437 -16.75 7.63 -6.20
C GLY A 437 -17.89 8.62 -5.92
N GLU A 438 -19.08 8.42 -6.47
CA GLU A 438 -20.22 9.31 -6.23
C GLU A 438 -20.94 8.93 -4.94
N ARG A 439 -21.40 9.94 -4.19
CA ARG A 439 -22.10 9.75 -2.92
C ARG A 439 -23.49 9.15 -3.17
N THR A 440 -23.72 8.00 -2.56
CA THR A 440 -25.01 7.28 -2.59
C THR A 440 -25.81 7.51 -1.32
N MET A 441 -25.17 7.66 -0.17
CA MET A 441 -25.83 7.94 1.11
C MET A 441 -24.96 8.81 2.02
N LYS A 442 -25.63 9.59 2.88
CA LYS A 442 -25.05 10.24 4.05
C LYS A 442 -25.67 9.65 5.30
N LEU A 443 -24.85 9.28 6.27
CA LEU A 443 -25.30 8.72 7.53
C LEU A 443 -24.67 9.45 8.71
N SER A 444 -25.43 9.60 9.80
CA SER A 444 -24.97 10.15 11.07
C SER A 444 -24.98 9.08 12.17
N LYS A 445 -24.01 9.14 13.09
CA LYS A 445 -23.90 8.22 14.23
C LYS A 445 -25.09 8.43 15.18
N GLN A 446 -25.65 7.35 15.72
CA GLN A 446 -26.70 7.39 16.75
C GLN A 446 -26.16 7.26 18.17
#